data_AF-A0A843CY74-F1
#
_entry.id   AF-A0A843CY74-F1
#
_cell.length_a   1.000
_cell.length_b   1.000
_cell.length_c   1.000
_cell.angle_alpha   90.00
_cell.angle_beta   90.00
_cell.angle_gamma   90.00
#
_symmetry.space_group_name_H-M   'P 1'
#
loop_
_entity.id
_entity.type
_entity.pdbx_description
1 polymer ?
#
loop_
_entity_poly.entity_id
_entity_poly.type
_entity_poly.pdbx_seq_one_letter_code
_entity_poly.pdbx_strand_id
1 'polypeptide(L)' 'MRKDWILDIAIGISSIFIFAVMLLYLPTVLPAAFGYVAAFLIFVLYLTLMGLFVIKRFVGETPQKKAKN' A
#
# COMPACT_ATOMS: atom_id res chain seq x y z
N MET A 1 1.66 -9.64 -22.02
CA MET A 1 0.86 -8.95 -20.98
C MET A 1 1.78 -8.66 -19.82
N ARG A 2 1.87 -7.38 -19.40
CA ARG A 2 2.87 -6.92 -18.42
C ARG A 2 2.59 -7.53 -17.04
N LYS A 3 3.56 -8.26 -16.48
CA LYS A 3 3.53 -8.86 -15.14
C LYS A 3 3.26 -7.83 -14.03
N ASP A 4 3.53 -6.56 -14.34
CA ASP A 4 3.36 -5.40 -13.47
C ASP A 4 1.91 -5.25 -12.97
N TRP A 5 0.92 -5.60 -13.80
CA TRP A 5 -0.50 -5.52 -13.43
C TRP A 5 -0.90 -6.49 -12.31
N ILE A 6 -0.23 -7.65 -12.21
CA ILE A 6 -0.46 -8.62 -11.13
C ILE A 6 0.06 -8.09 -9.79
N LEU A 7 1.15 -7.32 -9.80
CA LEU A 7 1.69 -6.72 -8.59
C LEU A 7 0.72 -5.67 -8.02
N ASP A 8 0.17 -4.80 -8.87
CA ASP A 8 -0.82 -3.81 -8.46
C ASP A 8 -2.09 -4.46 -7.89
N ILE A 9 -2.57 -5.53 -8.51
CA ILE A 9 -3.71 -6.31 -7.99
C ILE A 9 -3.38 -6.94 -6.65
N ALA A 10 -2.20 -7.55 -6.49
CA ALA A 10 -1.79 -8.16 -5.24
C ALA A 10 -1.70 -7.13 -4.10
N ILE A 11 -1.18 -5.92 -4.39
CA ILE A 11 -1.13 -4.81 -3.44
C ILE A 11 -2.56 -4.35 -3.08
N GLY A 12 -3.45 -4.22 -4.07
CA GLY A 12 -4.85 -3.88 -3.85
C GLY A 12 -5.57 -4.89 -2.93
N ILE A 13 -5.52 -6.18 -3.27
CA ILE A 13 -6.18 -7.24 -2.50
C ILE A 13 -5.59 -7.36 -1.08
N SER A 14 -4.27 -7.33 -0.95
CA SER A 14 -3.61 -7.39 0.37
C SER A 14 -3.96 -6.19 1.25
N SER A 15 -4.07 -4.99 0.67
CA SER A 15 -4.46 -3.79 1.41
C SER A 15 -5.87 -3.89 2.00
N ILE A 16 -6.82 -4.44 1.24
CA ILE A 16 -8.20 -4.65 1.70
C ILE A 16 -8.24 -5.64 2.85
N PHE A 17 -7.46 -6.72 2.76
CA PHE A 17 -7.38 -7.72 3.83
C PHE A 17 -6.80 -7.10 5.12
N ILE A 18 -5.72 -6.33 5.02
CA ILE A 18 -5.13 -5.61 6.16
C ILE A 18 -6.14 -4.65 6.77
N PHE A 19 -6.91 -3.92 5.95
CA PHE A 19 -7.92 -3.00 6.43
C PHE A 19 -9.05 -3.71 7.19
N ALA A 20 -9.54 -4.83 6.66
CA ALA A 20 -10.56 -5.64 7.31
C ALA A 20 -10.09 -6.15 8.69
N VAL A 21 -8.84 -6.63 8.77
CA VAL A 21 -8.24 -7.05 10.04
C VAL A 21 -8.14 -5.88 11.02
N MET A 22 -7.72 -4.70 10.55
CA MET A 22 -7.64 -3.52 11.40
C MET A 22 -9.00 -3.05 11.90
N LEU A 23 -10.05 -3.10 11.07
CA LEU A 23 -11.40 -2.75 11.50
C LEU A 23 -11.93 -3.68 12.60
N LEU A 24 -11.50 -4.96 12.60
CA LEU A 24 -11.89 -5.92 13.63
C LEU A 24 -11.06 -5.76 14.91
N TYR A 25 -9.74 -5.56 14.78
CA TYR A 25 -8.83 -5.57 15.93
C TYR A 25 -8.69 -4.19 16.60
N LEU A 26 -8.63 -3.09 15.86
CA LEU A 26 -8.32 -1.79 16.44
C LEU A 26 -9.38 -1.27 17.44
N PRO A 27 -10.69 -1.52 17.25
CA PRO A 27 -11.71 -1.20 18.25
C PRO A 27 -11.62 -2.03 19.54
N THR A 28 -10.81 -3.10 19.57
CA THR A 28 -10.59 -3.90 20.79
C THR A 28 -9.53 -3.30 21.71
N VAL A 29 -8.62 -2.48 21.15
CA VAL A 29 -7.53 -1.80 21.89
C VAL A 29 -7.79 -0.32 22.12
N LEU A 30 -8.64 0.31 21.31
CA LEU A 30 -9.02 1.73 21.42
C LEU A 30 -10.53 1.87 21.57
N PRO A 31 -11.03 2.96 22.19
CA PRO A 31 -12.46 3.23 22.21
C PRO A 31 -12.99 3.24 20.78
N ALA A 32 -14.11 2.56 20.53
CA ALA A 32 -14.60 2.30 19.17
C ALA A 32 -14.68 3.55 18.29
N ALA A 33 -15.09 4.69 18.86
CA ALA A 33 -15.13 5.98 18.17
C ALA A 33 -13.77 6.42 17.58
N PHE A 34 -12.66 6.12 18.26
CA PHE A 34 -11.31 6.42 17.79
C PHE A 34 -10.70 5.25 17.02
N GLY A 35 -11.06 4.00 17.35
CA GLY A 35 -10.53 2.80 16.71
C GLY A 35 -10.82 2.73 15.21
N TYR A 36 -12.04 3.03 14.77
CA TYR A 36 -12.37 3.01 13.34
C TYR A 36 -11.69 4.14 12.56
N VAL A 37 -11.62 5.34 13.16
CA VAL A 37 -10.97 6.51 12.55
C VAL A 37 -9.46 6.26 12.41
N ALA A 38 -8.82 5.72 13.45
CA ALA A 38 -7.41 5.35 13.41
C ALA A 38 -7.14 4.25 12.38
N ALA A 39 -8.01 3.24 12.28
CA ALA A 39 -7.88 2.17 11.30
C ALA A 39 -7.92 2.73 9.86
N PHE A 40 -8.83 3.67 9.60
CA PHE A 40 -8.93 4.34 8.32
C PHE A 40 -7.70 5.20 8.01
N LEU A 41 -7.20 5.99 8.96
CA LEU A 41 -6.01 6.82 8.77
C LEU A 41 -4.76 5.98 8.46
N ILE A 42 -4.56 4.89 9.18
CA ILE A 42 -3.41 3.98 8.94
C ILE A 42 -3.54 3.30 7.57
N PHE A 43 -4.76 2.92 7.16
CA PHE A 43 -5.00 2.36 5.84
C PHE A 43 -4.66 3.34 4.71
N VAL A 44 -5.10 4.60 4.81
CA VAL A 44 -4.77 5.63 3.83
C VAL A 44 -3.26 5.89 3.78
N LEU A 45 -2.60 5.93 4.95
CA LEU A 45 -1.15 6.09 5.03
C LEU A 45 -0.42 4.92 4.34
N TYR A 46 -0.86 3.69 4.59
CA TYR A 46 -0.30 2.48 3.96
C TYR A 46 -0.42 2.53 2.43
N LEU A 47 -1.62 2.85 1.90
CA LEU A 47 -1.83 2.97 0.46
C LEU A 47 -0.97 4.07 -0.17
N THR A 48 -0.81 5.19 0.53
CA THR A 48 0.02 6.31 0.06
C THR A 48 1.49 5.92 -0.04
N LEU A 49 2.02 5.25 1.00
CA LEU A 49 3.40 4.78 1.03
C LEU A 49 3.67 3.70 -0.02
N MET A 50 2.76 2.72 -0.16
CA MET A 50 2.87 1.67 -1.17
C MET A 50 2.74 2.22 -2.58
N GLY A 51 1.79 3.13 -2.82
CA GLY A 51 1.65 3.83 -4.09
C GLY A 51 2.92 4.61 -4.48
N LEU A 52 3.51 5.36 -3.53
CA LEU A 52 4.79 6.05 -3.74
C LEU A 52 5.94 5.08 -4.03
N PHE A 53 6.00 3.94 -3.33
CA PHE A 53 7.02 2.93 -3.54
C PHE A 53 6.93 2.31 -4.94
N VAL A 54 5.71 1.98 -5.37
CA VAL A 54 5.40 1.45 -6.71
C VAL A 54 5.76 2.48 -7.78
N ILE A 55 5.33 3.75 -7.63
CA ILE A 55 5.67 4.84 -8.56
C ILE A 55 7.18 5.06 -8.63
N LYS A 56 7.91 5.06 -7.50
CA LYS A 56 9.37 5.17 -7.49
C LYS A 56 10.06 4.02 -8.20
N ARG A 57 9.53 2.80 -8.11
CA ARG A 57 10.01 1.63 -8.88
C ARG A 57 9.83 1.84 -10.38
N PHE A 58 8.65 2.32 -10.81
CA PHE A 58 8.38 2.58 -12.23
C PHE A 58 9.16 3.77 -12.80
N VAL A 59 9.37 4.83 -12.00
CA VAL A 59 10.13 6.03 -12.43
C VAL A 59 11.65 5.80 -12.33
N GLY A 60 12.09 4.96 -11.39
CA GLY A 60 13.49 4.60 -11.16
C GLY A 60 14.09 3.60 -12.17
N GLU A 61 13.26 2.95 -13.01
CA GLU A 61 13.71 2.15 -14.17
C GLU A 61 13.85 2.99 -15.45
N THR A 62 14.20 4.27 -15.33
CA THR A 62 14.82 4.99 -16.46
C THR A 62 16.28 4.55 -16.59
N PRO A 63 16.76 4.24 -17.82
CA PRO A 63 17.99 3.49 -18.05
C PRO A 63 19.25 4.32 -17.78
N GLN A 64 19.67 4.45 -16.53
CA GLN A 64 21.00 4.97 -16.15
C GLN A 64 22.08 3.88 -16.19
N LYS A 65 21.99 2.93 -17.12
CA LYS A 65 23.04 1.91 -17.36
C LYS A 65 23.32 1.67 -18.84
N LYS A 66 23.30 2.73 -19.66
CA LYS A 66 23.73 2.65 -21.07
C LYS A 66 24.58 3.83 -21.54
N ALA A 67 25.46 4.36 -20.68
CA ALA A 67 26.40 5.42 -21.05
C ALA A 67 27.80 5.24 -20.46
N LYS A 68 28.26 3.98 -20.28
CA LYS A 68 29.68 3.69 -20.03
C LYS A 68 30.05 2.25 -20.41
N ASN A 69 30.05 1.96 -21.71
CA ASN A 69 31.06 1.17 -22.43
C ASN A 69 30.68 1.08 -23.91
#